data_AF-A0A537K2N5-F1
#
_entry.id   AF-A0A537K2N5-F1
#
_cell.length_a   1.000
_cell.length_b   1.000
_cell.length_c   1.000
_cell.angle_alpha   90.00
_cell.angle_beta   90.00
_cell.angle_gamma   90.00
#
_symmetry.space_group_name_H-M   'P 1'
#
loop_
_entity.id
_entity.type
_entity.pdbx_description
1 polymer ?
#
loop_
_entity_poly.entity_id
_entity_poly.type
_entity_poly.pdbx_seq_one_letter_code
_entity_poly.pdbx_strand_id
1 'polypeptide(L)' 'ITMYLAKAFTKNSLKTIGEHFGGRDHTTVIHSCQTVKDLMDTDGVFRENVLELQQKVQLAAM' A
#
# COMPACT_ATOMS: atom_id res chain seq x y z
N ILE A 1 -1.39 -4.24 2.72
CA ILE A 1 -1.53 -3.92 1.28
C ILE A 1 -2.24 -2.58 1.05
N THR A 2 -3.43 -2.32 1.60
CA THR A 2 -4.21 -1.10 1.28
C THR A 2 -3.48 0.22 1.57
N MET A 3 -2.76 0.32 2.70
CA MET A 3 -1.92 1.49 3.02
C MET A 3 -0.79 1.71 2.03
N TYR A 4 -0.19 0.63 1.52
CA TYR A 4 0.85 0.68 0.49
C TYR A 4 0.28 1.22 -0.83
N LEU A 5 -0.89 0.73 -1.25
CA LEU A 5 -1.59 1.25 -2.43
C LEU A 5 -2.02 2.71 -2.25
N ALA A 6 -2.59 3.06 -1.10
CA ALA A 6 -2.94 4.45 -0.80
C ALA A 6 -1.73 5.37 -0.89
N LYS A 7 -0.55 4.92 -0.43
CA LYS A 7 0.67 5.72 -0.55
C LYS A 7 1.18 5.84 -1.99
N ALA A 8 0.97 4.83 -2.83
CA ALA A 8 1.40 4.81 -4.22
C ALA A 8 0.49 5.63 -5.16
N PHE A 9 -0.82 5.61 -4.93
CA PHE A 9 -1.82 6.17 -5.85
C PHE A 9 -2.50 7.45 -5.36
N THR A 10 -2.11 7.97 -4.20
CA THR A 10 -2.65 9.25 -3.69
C THR A 10 -1.53 10.20 -3.27
N LYS A 11 -1.84 11.49 -3.18
CA LYS A 11 -0.94 12.53 -2.66
C LYS A 11 -1.04 12.69 -1.13
N ASN A 12 -1.75 11.79 -0.45
CA ASN A 12 -1.96 11.90 1.00
C ASN A 12 -0.66 11.71 1.78
N SER A 13 -0.55 12.44 2.89
CA SER A 13 0.54 12.26 3.85
C SER A 13 0.40 10.92 4.58
N LEU A 14 1.49 10.41 5.16
CA LEU A 14 1.45 9.17 5.96
C LEU A 14 0.49 9.30 7.15
N LYS A 15 0.44 10.48 7.77
CA LYS A 15 -0.50 10.79 8.85
C LYS A 15 -1.95 10.70 8.37
N THR A 16 -2.28 11.38 7.27
CA THR A 16 -3.62 11.36 6.66
C THR A 16 -4.04 9.94 6.27
N ILE A 17 -3.12 9.17 5.70
CA ILE A 17 -3.36 7.75 5.41
C ILE A 17 -3.70 7.01 6.70
N GLY A 18 -2.87 7.12 7.74
CA GLY A 18 -3.12 6.50 9.03
C GLY A 18 -4.48 6.85 9.65
N GLU A 19 -4.88 8.12 9.57
CA GLU A 19 -6.20 8.61 9.99
C GLU A 19 -7.34 7.89 9.25
N HIS A 20 -7.27 7.74 7.93
CA HIS A 20 -8.26 7.00 7.14
C HIS A 20 -8.34 5.50 7.47
N PHE A 21 -7.27 4.93 8.03
CA PHE A 21 -7.21 3.53 8.45
C PHE A 21 -7.45 3.35 9.96
N GLY A 22 -8.38 4.13 10.51
CA GLY A 22 -8.82 4.01 11.91
C GLY A 22 -7.93 4.76 12.90
N GLY A 23 -7.39 5.91 12.51
CA GLY A 23 -6.55 6.72 13.42
C GLY A 23 -5.18 6.11 13.72
N ARG A 24 -4.65 5.27 12.83
CA ARG A 24 -3.35 4.63 13.01
C ARG A 24 -2.22 5.64 12.89
N ASP A 25 -1.16 5.44 13.67
CA ASP A 25 0.01 6.31 13.60
C ASP A 25 0.74 6.17 12.25
N HIS A 26 1.36 7.25 11.81
CA HIS A 26 2.12 7.30 10.56
C HIS A 26 3.23 6.23 10.48
N THR A 27 3.83 5.84 11.61
CA THR A 27 4.79 4.73 11.69
C THR A 27 4.14 3.40 11.32
N THR A 28 2.87 3.18 11.65
CA THR A 28 2.12 1.98 11.24
C THR A 28 1.99 1.90 9.72
N VAL A 29 1.82 3.05 9.06
CA VAL A 29 1.81 3.13 7.59
C VAL A 29 3.18 2.79 7.02
N ILE A 30 4.26 3.30 7.61
CA ILE A 30 5.64 2.97 7.22
C ILE A 30 5.88 1.47 7.34
N HIS A 31 5.57 0.88 8.49
CA HIS A 31 5.72 -0.57 8.72
C HIS A 31 4.88 -1.37 7.71
N SER A 32 3.62 -0.99 7.49
CA SER A 32 2.75 -1.66 6.53
C SER A 32 3.29 -1.61 5.10
N CYS A 33 3.89 -0.48 4.70
CA CYS A 33 4.55 -0.34 3.41
C CYS A 33 5.80 -1.21 3.31
N GLN A 34 6.62 -1.26 4.36
CA GLN A 34 7.82 -2.07 4.39
C GLN A 34 7.48 -3.57 4.34
N THR A 35 6.54 -4.04 5.15
CA THR A 35 6.08 -5.44 5.15
C THR A 35 5.60 -5.88 3.77
N VAL A 36 4.87 -5.03 3.04
CA VAL A 36 4.44 -5.37 1.68
C VAL A 36 5.64 -5.51 0.74
N LYS A 37 6.64 -4.61 0.82
CA LYS A 37 7.85 -4.71 0.00
C LYS A 37 8.64 -5.98 0.32
N ASP A 38 8.87 -6.27 1.60
CA ASP A 38 9.62 -7.46 2.02
C ASP A 38 8.94 -8.75 1.55
N LEU A 39 7.60 -8.81 1.63
CA LEU A 39 6.82 -9.94 1.11
C LEU A 39 6.90 -10.03 -0.42
N MET A 40 6.86 -8.90 -1.13
CA MET A 40 7.06 -8.90 -2.58
C MET A 40 8.47 -9.36 -2.95
N ASP A 41 9.48 -9.16 -2.10
CA ASP A 41 10.85 -9.60 -2.35
C ASP A 41 11.06 -11.10 -2.11
N THR A 42 10.29 -11.68 -1.19
CA THR A 42 10.48 -13.07 -0.71
C THR A 42 9.44 -14.06 -1.23
N ASP A 43 8.25 -13.59 -1.62
CA ASP A 43 7.16 -14.41 -2.13
C ASP A 43 6.73 -13.94 -3.53
N GLY A 44 7.08 -14.76 -4.54
CA GLY A 44 6.75 -14.48 -5.94
C GLY A 44 5.25 -14.46 -6.23
N VAL A 45 4.45 -15.30 -5.56
CA VAL A 45 3.00 -15.34 -5.74
C VAL A 45 2.38 -14.09 -5.12
N PHE A 46 2.85 -13.67 -3.95
CA PHE A 46 2.43 -12.43 -3.32
C PHE A 46 2.77 -11.22 -4.22
N ARG A 47 3.97 -11.19 -4.81
CA ARG A 47 4.38 -10.14 -5.75
C ARG A 47 3.42 -10.04 -6.93
N GLU A 48 3.13 -11.15 -7.61
CA GLU A 48 2.19 -11.18 -8.74
C GLU A 48 0.81 -10.63 -8.35
N ASN A 49 0.27 -11.07 -7.21
CA ASN A 49 -1.01 -10.58 -6.70
C ASN A 49 -1.01 -9.06 -6.43
N VAL A 50 0.08 -8.52 -5.86
CA VAL A 50 0.20 -7.07 -5.61
C VAL A 50 0.29 -6.30 -6.93
N LEU A 51 1.07 -6.79 -7.91
CA LEU A 51 1.20 -6.16 -9.22
C LEU A 51 -0.14 -6.14 -9.97
N GLU A 52 -0.89 -7.25 -9.94
CA GLU A 52 -2.23 -7.32 -10.53
C GLU A 52 -3.18 -6.31 -9.88
N LEU A 53 -3.17 -6.19 -8.55
CA LEU A 53 -3.96 -5.18 -7.84
C LEU A 53 -3.55 -3.75 -8.22
N GLN A 54 -2.25 -3.46 -8.35
CA GLN A 54 -1.78 -2.16 -8.78
C GLN A 54 -2.29 -1.80 -10.19
N GLN A 55 -2.25 -2.77 -11.11
CA GLN A 55 -2.76 -2.57 -12.47
C GLN A 55 -4.26 -2.27 -12.47
N LYS A 56 -5.06 -3.02 -11.70
CA LYS A 56 -6.50 -2.78 -11.57
C LYS A 56 -6.82 -1.41 -11.00
N VAL A 57 -6.08 -0.96 -9.97
CA VAL A 57 -6.25 0.37 -9.37
C VAL A 57 -5.89 1.47 -10.36
N GLN A 58 -4.78 1.33 -11.10
CA GLN A 58 -4.37 2.30 -12.12
C GLN A 58 -5.42 2.43 -13.22
N LEU A 59 -6.00 1.32 -13.68
CA LEU A 59 -7.06 1.30 -14.69
C LEU A 59 -8.35 1.99 -14.19
N ALA A 60 -8.72 1.78 -12.93
CA ALA A 60 -9.91 2.40 -12.33
C ALA A 60 -9.74 3.88 -11.98
N ALA A 61 -8.51 4.38 -11.90
CA ALA A 61 -8.18 5.77 -11.59
C ALA A 61 -8.03 6.67 -12.84
N MET A 62 -8.15 6.10 -14.04
CA MET A 62 -8.21 6.82 -15.33
C MET A 62 -9.65 7.11 -15.71
#